data_AF-A0A5J4THQ4-F1
#
_entry.id   AF-A0A5J4THQ4-F1
#
_cell.length_a   1.000
_cell.length_b   1.000
_cell.length_c   1.000
_cell.angle_alpha   90.00
_cell.angle_beta   90.00
_cell.angle_gamma   90.00
#
_symmetry.space_group_name_H-M   'P 1'
#
loop_
_entity.id
_entity.type
_entity.pdbx_description
1 polymer ?
#
loop_
_entity_poly.entity_id
_entity_poly.type
_entity_poly.pdbx_seq_one_letter_code
_entity_poly.pdbx_strand_id
1 'polypeptide(L)'
;MDNNAQLLIKKEDQTSKDYSSNGWMYLDEKGQGGSAIYLMKYPWGGDSTITATISGCKFKNNSIKGDNEERGGAAIFAEIYDGSSVKVIGPSSEFTQCFVQSGNGGSIYAKLDKTGLFQIDGDVLFKQCDAIKDISNKGGRGGSIYLCLTSDSTYNFYIVDQSRFDSNKADLWGRDVFIYCQSIFSLNALQHFLFDIFPPSYNQDNALYGTEQESITGNIEDLLVDY
;
A
#
# COMPACT_ATOMS: atom_id res chain seq x y z
N MET A 1 -17.60 5.07 -25.32
CA MET A 1 -16.37 4.26 -25.30
C MET A 1 -15.77 4.50 -23.93
N ASP A 2 -15.87 3.51 -23.06
CA ASP A 2 -15.44 3.61 -21.67
C ASP A 2 -13.92 3.58 -21.62
N ASN A 3 -13.30 4.71 -21.31
CA ASN A 3 -11.84 4.88 -21.27
C ASN A 3 -11.22 4.35 -19.97
N ASN A 4 -11.67 3.18 -19.49
CA ASN A 4 -11.19 2.58 -18.25
C ASN A 4 -10.05 1.60 -18.56
N ALA A 5 -8.89 1.81 -17.93
CA ALA A 5 -7.78 0.86 -17.99
C ALA A 5 -8.07 -0.27 -16.99
N GLN A 6 -8.18 -1.51 -17.47
CA GLN A 6 -8.33 -2.70 -16.63
C GLN A 6 -7.12 -3.62 -16.81
N LEU A 7 -6.40 -3.92 -15.73
CA LEU A 7 -5.34 -4.93 -15.74
C LEU A 7 -5.64 -6.05 -14.76
N LEU A 8 -5.54 -7.27 -15.28
CA LEU A 8 -5.59 -8.48 -14.49
C LEU A 8 -4.22 -9.15 -14.58
N ILE A 9 -3.45 -9.13 -13.49
CA ILE A 9 -2.16 -9.82 -13.41
C ILE A 9 -2.39 -11.15 -12.69
N LYS A 10 -2.15 -12.26 -13.38
CA LYS A 10 -2.19 -13.62 -12.82
C LYS A 10 -0.80 -14.23 -12.84
N LYS A 11 -0.60 -15.27 -12.01
CA LYS A 11 0.64 -16.05 -11.84
C LYS A 11 1.41 -16.41 -13.13
N GLU A 12 0.76 -16.55 -14.27
CA GLU A 12 1.40 -16.91 -15.55
C GLU A 12 1.90 -15.70 -16.36
N ASP A 13 1.43 -14.49 -16.05
CA ASP A 13 1.77 -13.26 -16.76
C ASP A 13 2.84 -12.48 -15.98
N GLN A 14 4.10 -12.93 -16.05
CA GLN A 14 5.24 -12.03 -15.73
C GLN A 14 5.52 -11.04 -16.86
N THR A 15 4.68 -10.98 -17.90
CA THR A 15 4.85 -10.11 -19.07
C THR A 15 3.54 -9.42 -19.50
N SER A 16 2.83 -8.72 -18.63
CA SER A 16 1.70 -7.89 -19.07
C SER A 16 2.10 -6.41 -19.19
N LYS A 17 2.35 -5.95 -20.42
CA LYS A 17 2.36 -4.53 -20.77
C LYS A 17 0.97 -4.16 -21.26
N ASP A 18 0.28 -3.26 -20.57
CA ASP A 18 -0.96 -2.68 -21.08
C ASP A 18 -0.81 -1.15 -21.18
N TYR A 19 -0.68 -0.68 -22.41
CA TYR A 19 -0.55 0.74 -22.74
C TYR A 19 -1.93 1.30 -23.06
N SER A 20 -2.65 1.79 -22.04
CA SER A 20 -3.87 2.56 -22.25
C SER A 20 -3.55 4.06 -22.39
N SER A 21 -4.31 4.76 -23.22
CA SER A 21 -4.03 6.13 -23.67
C SER A 21 -4.21 7.23 -22.63
N ASN A 22 -4.61 6.94 -21.38
CA ASN A 22 -4.92 7.96 -20.36
C ASN A 22 -4.46 7.65 -18.92
N GLY A 23 -3.91 6.46 -18.66
CA GLY A 23 -3.26 6.09 -17.39
C GLY A 23 -2.09 5.14 -17.67
N TRP A 24 -0.93 5.39 -17.05
CA TRP A 24 0.24 4.53 -17.25
C TRP A 24 0.25 3.43 -16.19
N MET A 25 0.36 2.22 -16.68
CA MET A 25 0.49 1.01 -15.90
C MET A 25 1.59 0.19 -16.55
N TYR A 26 2.70 0.01 -15.84
CA TYR A 26 3.82 -0.73 -16.39
C TYR A 26 4.41 -1.68 -15.35
N LEU A 27 4.83 -2.83 -15.85
CA LEU A 27 5.73 -3.74 -15.13
C LEU A 27 7.15 -3.22 -15.32
N ASP A 28 7.80 -2.81 -14.23
CA ASP A 28 9.18 -2.34 -14.29
C ASP A 28 10.15 -3.51 -14.17
N GLU A 29 10.50 -4.12 -15.30
CA GLU A 29 11.55 -5.13 -15.35
C GLU A 29 12.97 -4.54 -15.22
N LYS A 30 13.12 -3.20 -15.23
CA LYS A 30 14.45 -2.52 -15.33
C LYS A 30 14.70 -1.35 -14.38
N GLY A 31 13.88 -1.15 -13.35
CA GLY A 31 14.16 -0.30 -12.20
C GLY A 31 14.27 1.21 -12.49
N GLN A 32 13.46 1.77 -13.40
CA GLN A 32 13.41 3.23 -13.59
C GLN A 32 12.49 3.94 -12.58
N GLY A 33 11.57 3.21 -11.93
CA GLY A 33 10.84 3.63 -10.73
C GLY A 33 11.01 2.67 -9.54
N GLY A 34 11.72 1.55 -9.76
CA GLY A 34 12.10 0.55 -8.77
C GLY A 34 10.99 -0.45 -8.41
N SER A 35 9.74 -0.01 -8.37
CA SER A 35 8.60 -0.85 -7.99
C SER A 35 8.21 -1.82 -9.12
N ALA A 36 7.97 -3.10 -8.82
CA ALA A 36 7.64 -4.08 -9.87
C ALA A 36 6.33 -3.75 -10.62
N ILE A 37 5.32 -3.25 -9.91
CA ILE A 37 4.09 -2.71 -10.48
C ILE A 37 3.99 -1.24 -10.11
N TYR A 38 3.77 -0.40 -11.13
CA TYR A 38 3.62 1.04 -10.94
C TYR A 38 2.30 1.52 -11.57
N LEU A 39 1.39 2.02 -10.73
CA LEU A 39 0.06 2.50 -11.11
C LEU A 39 -0.08 3.99 -10.77
N MET A 40 -0.15 4.86 -11.78
CA MET A 40 -0.39 6.31 -11.57
C MET A 40 -1.27 6.91 -12.68
N LYS A 41 -2.02 7.96 -12.32
CA LYS A 41 -2.73 8.78 -13.29
C LYS A 41 -1.78 9.78 -13.95
N TYR A 42 -1.91 9.98 -15.26
CA TYR A 42 -1.15 11.02 -15.94
C TYR A 42 -1.73 12.42 -15.65
N PRO A 43 -0.91 13.46 -15.40
CA PRO A 43 -1.39 14.79 -14.96
C PRO A 43 -2.30 15.53 -15.95
N TRP A 44 -2.42 15.04 -17.19
CA TRP A 44 -3.08 15.74 -18.29
C TRP A 44 -4.16 14.90 -19.01
N GLY A 45 -4.49 13.71 -18.49
CA GLY A 45 -5.61 12.88 -18.98
C GLY A 45 -6.90 13.20 -18.22
N GLY A 46 -8.05 13.19 -18.90
CA GLY A 46 -9.37 13.42 -18.29
C GLY A 46 -9.75 12.41 -17.19
N ASP A 47 -11.04 12.30 -16.85
CA ASP A 47 -11.60 11.40 -15.82
C ASP A 47 -11.45 9.91 -16.20
N SER A 48 -10.22 9.43 -16.25
CA SER A 48 -9.86 8.03 -16.47
C SER A 48 -9.65 7.36 -15.12
N THR A 49 -10.17 6.14 -15.02
CA THR A 49 -10.03 5.28 -13.84
C THR A 49 -9.01 4.18 -14.12
N ILE A 50 -8.28 3.78 -13.08
CA ILE A 50 -7.39 2.61 -13.10
C ILE A 50 -8.06 1.51 -12.30
N THR A 51 -8.28 0.34 -12.91
CA THR A 51 -8.74 -0.85 -12.19
C THR A 51 -7.71 -1.97 -12.35
N ALA A 52 -7.09 -2.39 -11.26
CA ALA A 52 -6.11 -3.47 -11.25
C ALA A 52 -6.51 -4.58 -10.28
N THR A 53 -6.37 -5.84 -10.71
CA THR A 53 -6.47 -7.02 -9.84
C THR A 53 -5.20 -7.86 -9.99
N ILE A 54 -4.53 -8.08 -8.86
CA ILE A 54 -3.25 -8.79 -8.74
C ILE A 54 -3.53 -10.06 -7.95
N SER A 55 -3.39 -11.23 -8.57
CA SER A 55 -3.77 -12.49 -7.93
C SER A 55 -2.82 -13.64 -8.21
N GLY A 56 -2.42 -14.35 -7.14
CA GLY A 56 -1.48 -15.46 -7.19
C GLY A 56 -0.05 -15.05 -7.55
N CYS A 57 0.27 -13.76 -7.41
CA CYS A 57 1.59 -13.19 -7.74
C CYS A 57 2.55 -13.32 -6.55
N LYS A 58 3.84 -13.51 -6.85
CA LYS A 58 4.90 -13.58 -5.83
C LYS A 58 5.98 -12.54 -6.10
N PHE A 59 6.10 -11.56 -5.23
CA PHE A 59 7.12 -10.51 -5.27
C PHE A 59 8.21 -10.88 -4.26
N LYS A 60 9.43 -11.10 -4.74
CA LYS A 60 10.54 -11.61 -3.91
C LYS A 60 11.80 -10.81 -4.14
N ASN A 61 12.43 -10.35 -3.05
CA ASN A 61 13.71 -9.64 -3.09
C ASN A 61 13.67 -8.32 -3.90
N ASN A 62 12.51 -7.66 -3.92
CA ASN A 62 12.39 -6.35 -4.54
C ASN A 62 13.02 -5.31 -3.60
N SER A 63 13.97 -4.51 -4.10
CA SER A 63 14.67 -3.51 -3.29
C SER A 63 14.75 -2.19 -4.03
N ILE A 64 14.27 -1.12 -3.41
CA ILE A 64 14.25 0.21 -4.02
C ILE A 64 14.73 1.29 -3.05
N LYS A 65 15.06 2.45 -3.59
CA LYS A 65 15.17 3.69 -2.83
C LYS A 65 13.91 4.52 -3.03
N GLY A 66 13.35 5.04 -1.95
CA GLY A 66 12.22 5.96 -1.99
C GLY A 66 12.55 7.24 -2.75
N ASP A 67 11.52 7.88 -3.28
CA ASP A 67 11.66 9.13 -4.01
C ASP A 67 11.78 10.35 -3.07
N ASN A 68 11.82 11.55 -3.66
CA ASN A 68 11.96 12.79 -2.89
C ASN A 68 10.75 13.13 -2.00
N GLU A 69 9.61 12.47 -2.23
CA GLU A 69 8.38 12.56 -1.44
C GLU A 69 8.26 11.38 -0.45
N GLU A 70 9.35 10.61 -0.25
CA GLU A 70 9.40 9.44 0.62
C GLU A 70 8.46 8.30 0.17
N ARG A 71 8.05 8.29 -1.09
CA ARG A 71 7.19 7.24 -1.62
C ARG A 71 8.02 6.02 -1.96
N GLY A 72 7.54 4.85 -1.53
CA GLY A 72 8.19 3.55 -1.73
C GLY A 72 7.29 2.55 -2.44
N GLY A 73 7.13 1.35 -1.88
CA GLY A 73 6.35 0.27 -2.48
C GLY A 73 7.15 -0.62 -3.41
N ALA A 74 8.22 -1.28 -2.93
CA ALA A 74 9.15 -2.04 -3.79
C ALA A 74 8.48 -3.09 -4.70
N ALA A 75 7.33 -3.62 -4.29
CA ALA A 75 6.51 -4.47 -5.15
C ALA A 75 5.45 -3.65 -5.90
N ILE A 76 4.64 -2.88 -5.20
CA ILE A 76 3.52 -2.13 -5.79
C ILE A 76 3.57 -0.69 -5.31
N PHE A 77 3.64 0.22 -6.26
CA PHE A 77 3.31 1.62 -6.08
C PHE A 77 1.96 1.90 -6.74
N ALA A 78 1.03 2.52 -6.02
CA ALA A 78 -0.29 2.86 -6.55
C ALA A 78 -0.79 4.24 -6.09
N GLU A 79 -1.21 5.07 -7.05
CA GLU A 79 -2.03 6.25 -6.82
C GLU A 79 -3.45 5.97 -7.35
N ILE A 80 -4.40 5.84 -6.43
CA ILE A 80 -5.76 5.34 -6.66
C ILE A 80 -6.73 6.51 -6.49
N TYR A 81 -7.16 7.08 -7.61
CA TYR A 81 -8.01 8.25 -7.66
C TYR A 81 -9.50 7.89 -7.71
N ASP A 82 -10.34 8.91 -7.88
CA ASP A 82 -11.79 8.77 -8.04
C ASP A 82 -12.18 7.66 -9.03
N GLY A 83 -13.08 6.77 -8.59
CA GLY A 83 -13.56 5.64 -9.37
C GLY A 83 -12.53 4.55 -9.69
N SER A 84 -11.28 4.69 -9.24
CA SER A 84 -10.21 3.71 -9.47
C SER A 84 -10.20 2.64 -8.38
N SER A 85 -9.68 1.45 -8.69
CA SER A 85 -9.53 0.37 -7.73
C SER A 85 -8.27 -0.47 -7.94
N VAL A 86 -7.61 -0.85 -6.86
CA VAL A 86 -6.49 -1.80 -6.88
C VAL A 86 -6.76 -2.88 -5.87
N LYS A 87 -6.77 -4.13 -6.32
CA LYS A 87 -7.04 -5.31 -5.50
C LYS A 87 -5.89 -6.29 -5.54
N VAL A 88 -5.44 -6.74 -4.38
CA VAL A 88 -4.51 -7.87 -4.23
C VAL A 88 -5.31 -9.03 -3.65
N ILE A 89 -5.52 -10.08 -4.44
CA ILE A 89 -6.43 -11.16 -4.09
C ILE A 89 -5.69 -12.49 -4.06
N GLY A 90 -5.88 -13.27 -2.99
CA GLY A 90 -5.48 -14.67 -2.92
C GLY A 90 -6.27 -15.57 -3.89
N PRO A 91 -5.96 -16.87 -3.94
CA PRO A 91 -5.04 -17.56 -3.06
C PRO A 91 -3.56 -17.34 -3.43
N SER A 92 -2.69 -17.44 -2.41
CA SER A 92 -1.23 -17.56 -2.56
C SER A 92 -0.51 -16.37 -3.20
N SER A 93 -0.98 -15.15 -2.96
CA SER A 93 -0.19 -13.94 -3.26
C SER A 93 0.86 -13.74 -2.16
N GLU A 94 2.12 -13.50 -2.53
CA GLU A 94 3.24 -13.39 -1.57
C GLU A 94 4.09 -12.16 -1.85
N PHE A 95 4.43 -11.44 -0.78
CA PHE A 95 5.42 -10.37 -0.74
C PHE A 95 6.47 -10.79 0.27
N THR A 96 7.67 -11.12 -0.20
CA THR A 96 8.74 -11.63 0.66
C THR A 96 10.02 -10.85 0.43
N GLN A 97 10.64 -10.34 1.50
CA GLN A 97 11.92 -9.62 1.39
C GLN A 97 11.83 -8.40 0.45
N CYS A 98 10.70 -7.68 0.51
CA CYS A 98 10.55 -6.41 -0.17
C CYS A 98 11.10 -5.29 0.71
N PHE A 99 11.99 -4.47 0.17
CA PHE A 99 12.78 -3.51 0.93
C PHE A 99 12.73 -2.12 0.31
N VAL A 100 12.52 -1.11 1.15
CA VAL A 100 12.61 0.30 0.76
C VAL A 100 13.57 1.04 1.70
N GLN A 101 14.58 1.68 1.11
CA GLN A 101 15.44 2.66 1.80
C GLN A 101 14.93 4.07 1.55
N SER A 102 14.87 4.93 2.57
CA SER A 102 14.50 6.35 2.45
C SER A 102 13.07 6.60 1.95
N GLY A 103 12.20 5.59 2.01
CA GLY A 103 10.80 5.67 1.61
C GLY A 103 9.91 4.83 2.52
N ASN A 104 8.62 4.84 2.24
CA ASN A 104 7.60 4.16 3.04
C ASN A 104 6.94 2.99 2.27
N GLY A 105 6.42 2.00 2.99
CA GLY A 105 5.76 0.85 2.37
C GLY A 105 6.76 -0.14 1.79
N GLY A 106 7.34 -1.02 2.60
CA GLY A 106 8.40 -1.94 2.14
C GLY A 106 7.97 -2.80 0.94
N SER A 107 6.73 -3.25 0.91
CA SER A 107 6.12 -3.94 -0.24
C SER A 107 5.21 -3.03 -1.06
N ILE A 108 4.26 -2.38 -0.39
CA ILE A 108 3.17 -1.65 -1.04
C ILE A 108 3.13 -0.23 -0.51
N TYR A 109 3.15 0.73 -1.44
CA TYR A 109 2.76 2.11 -1.19
C TYR A 109 1.47 2.38 -1.97
N ALA A 110 0.41 2.78 -1.28
CA ALA A 110 -0.84 3.17 -1.91
C ALA A 110 -1.31 4.54 -1.42
N LYS A 111 -1.57 5.44 -2.35
CA LYS A 111 -2.23 6.74 -2.10
C LYS A 111 -3.67 6.67 -2.59
N LEU A 112 -4.63 6.93 -1.72
CA LEU A 112 -6.05 6.92 -2.04
C LEU A 112 -6.56 8.36 -2.05
N ASP A 113 -7.23 8.71 -3.14
CA ASP A 113 -7.86 10.02 -3.33
C ASP A 113 -9.33 9.85 -3.72
N LYS A 114 -10.19 10.73 -3.21
CA LYS A 114 -11.65 10.69 -3.43
C LYS A 114 -12.21 9.29 -3.14
N THR A 115 -12.89 8.67 -4.10
CA THR A 115 -13.53 7.35 -3.95
C THR A 115 -12.60 6.15 -4.24
N GLY A 116 -11.30 6.38 -4.46
CA GLY A 116 -10.34 5.33 -4.82
C GLY A 116 -10.30 4.15 -3.84
N LEU A 117 -10.37 2.93 -4.37
CA LEU A 117 -10.48 1.69 -3.59
C LEU A 117 -9.17 0.90 -3.55
N PHE A 118 -8.69 0.56 -2.35
CA PHE A 118 -7.60 -0.40 -2.15
C PHE A 118 -8.08 -1.63 -1.38
N GLN A 119 -7.87 -2.84 -1.90
CA GLN A 119 -8.34 -4.06 -1.22
C GLN A 119 -7.26 -5.13 -1.19
N ILE A 120 -7.08 -5.75 -0.04
CA ILE A 120 -6.34 -7.02 0.14
C ILE A 120 -7.34 -8.06 0.61
N ASP A 121 -7.45 -9.15 -0.15
CA ASP A 121 -8.46 -10.20 0.07
C ASP A 121 -7.89 -11.62 -0.04
N GLY A 122 -8.24 -12.49 0.91
CA GLY A 122 -7.86 -13.90 0.94
C GLY A 122 -6.42 -14.17 1.41
N ASP A 123 -5.90 -15.35 1.04
CA ASP A 123 -4.56 -15.81 1.41
C ASP A 123 -3.45 -14.98 0.75
N VAL A 124 -3.07 -13.89 1.43
CA VAL A 124 -2.00 -12.97 1.05
C VAL A 124 -0.97 -12.90 2.17
N LEU A 125 0.30 -13.17 1.86
CA LEU A 125 1.40 -13.16 2.83
C LEU A 125 2.34 -11.97 2.60
N PHE A 126 2.62 -11.21 3.65
CA PHE A 126 3.69 -10.23 3.75
C PHE A 126 4.72 -10.73 4.75
N LYS A 127 5.94 -10.99 4.29
CA LYS A 127 6.99 -11.57 5.13
C LYS A 127 8.32 -10.88 4.95
N GLN A 128 8.95 -10.49 6.06
CA GLN A 128 10.27 -9.85 6.06
C GLN A 128 10.34 -8.65 5.12
N CYS A 129 9.27 -7.85 5.09
CA CYS A 129 9.20 -6.64 4.31
C CYS A 129 9.56 -5.44 5.17
N ASP A 130 10.42 -4.58 4.64
CA ASP A 130 11.16 -3.60 5.43
C ASP A 130 11.06 -2.19 4.83
N ALA A 131 10.77 -1.21 5.69
CA ALA A 131 10.89 0.22 5.40
C ALA A 131 11.92 0.85 6.34
N ILE A 132 13.03 1.33 5.79
CA ILE A 132 14.20 1.85 6.53
C ILE A 132 14.37 3.33 6.25
N LYS A 133 14.49 4.13 7.31
CA LYS A 133 14.66 5.58 7.19
C LYS A 133 16.06 5.95 6.73
N ASP A 134 16.23 7.14 6.19
CA ASP A 134 17.55 7.69 5.93
C ASP A 134 18.14 8.42 7.15
N ILE A 135 19.37 8.92 7.00
CA ILE A 135 20.09 9.66 8.05
C ILE A 135 19.39 10.96 8.47
N SER A 136 18.48 11.48 7.64
CA SER A 136 17.64 12.66 7.92
C SER A 136 16.24 12.30 8.43
N ASN A 137 16.02 11.03 8.79
CA ASN A 137 14.73 10.47 9.22
C ASN A 137 13.61 10.51 8.17
N LYS A 138 13.96 10.50 6.87
CA LYS A 138 12.99 10.37 5.78
C LYS A 138 12.63 8.91 5.53
N GLY A 139 11.35 8.64 5.28
CA GLY A 139 10.82 7.29 5.09
C GLY A 139 10.78 6.46 6.38
N GLY A 140 10.72 5.14 6.23
CA GLY A 140 10.82 4.20 7.35
C GLY A 140 9.50 3.85 8.04
N ARG A 141 8.35 4.13 7.42
CA ARG A 141 7.01 3.77 7.93
C ARG A 141 6.37 2.69 7.05
N GLY A 142 5.53 1.84 7.64
CA GLY A 142 4.80 0.83 6.89
C GLY A 142 5.74 -0.26 6.36
N GLY A 143 6.24 -1.14 7.22
CA GLY A 143 7.24 -2.14 6.83
C GLY A 143 6.75 -3.03 5.69
N SER A 144 5.46 -3.38 5.67
CA SER A 144 4.85 -3.98 4.48
C SER A 144 4.07 -2.96 3.66
N ILE A 145 3.10 -2.29 4.30
CA ILE A 145 2.12 -1.45 3.62
C ILE A 145 2.14 -0.04 4.19
N TYR A 146 2.19 0.95 3.31
CA TYR A 146 1.93 2.34 3.64
C TYR A 146 0.70 2.84 2.87
N LEU A 147 -0.30 3.32 3.59
CA LEU A 147 -1.50 3.93 3.05
C LEU A 147 -1.48 5.44 3.28
N CYS A 148 -1.58 6.22 2.21
CA CYS A 148 -1.73 7.67 2.24
C CYS A 148 -3.14 8.04 1.80
N LEU A 149 -4.01 8.38 2.75
CA LEU A 149 -5.38 8.81 2.50
C LEU A 149 -5.37 10.34 2.42
N THR A 150 -5.71 10.90 1.25
CA THR A 150 -5.79 12.36 1.08
C THR A 150 -6.94 12.95 1.90
N SER A 151 -6.97 14.28 2.04
CA SER A 151 -8.06 15.00 2.73
C SER A 151 -9.44 14.70 2.16
N ASP A 152 -9.51 14.41 0.86
CA ASP A 152 -10.76 14.18 0.13
C ASP A 152 -11.10 12.68 0.04
N SER A 153 -10.26 11.80 0.60
CA SER A 153 -10.46 10.36 0.56
C SER A 153 -11.72 9.95 1.34
N THR A 154 -12.49 9.02 0.79
CA THR A 154 -13.60 8.38 1.50
C THR A 154 -13.17 7.16 2.31
N TYR A 155 -11.85 6.98 2.51
CA TYR A 155 -11.24 5.87 3.25
C TYR A 155 -11.63 4.47 2.72
N ASN A 156 -11.83 4.32 1.41
CA ASN A 156 -12.20 3.03 0.81
C ASN A 156 -11.01 2.06 0.75
N PHE A 157 -10.57 1.54 1.90
CA PHE A 157 -9.62 0.42 1.93
C PHE A 157 -10.11 -0.74 2.79
N TYR A 158 -9.70 -1.95 2.43
CA TYR A 158 -10.01 -3.16 3.21
C TYR A 158 -8.81 -4.09 3.20
N ILE A 159 -8.38 -4.54 4.39
CA ILE A 159 -7.40 -5.61 4.57
C ILE A 159 -8.10 -6.69 5.37
N VAL A 160 -8.52 -7.74 4.67
CA VAL A 160 -9.48 -8.70 5.21
C VAL A 160 -8.83 -9.96 5.75
N ASP A 161 -9.67 -10.83 6.30
CA ASP A 161 -9.30 -12.12 6.87
C ASP A 161 -8.39 -12.95 5.94
N GLN A 162 -7.50 -13.74 6.56
CA GLN A 162 -6.43 -14.55 5.95
C GLN A 162 -5.19 -13.79 5.44
N SER A 163 -5.19 -12.45 5.46
CA SER A 163 -3.97 -11.67 5.31
C SER A 163 -3.00 -11.99 6.45
N ARG A 164 -1.74 -12.32 6.14
CA ARG A 164 -0.72 -12.66 7.14
C ARG A 164 0.48 -11.74 7.04
N PHE A 165 0.95 -11.26 8.19
CA PHE A 165 2.16 -10.47 8.32
C PHE A 165 3.16 -11.21 9.22
N ASP A 166 4.38 -11.42 8.74
CA ASP A 166 5.40 -12.21 9.43
C ASP A 166 6.76 -11.52 9.38
N SER A 167 7.27 -11.13 10.55
CA SER A 167 8.65 -10.65 10.71
C SER A 167 9.01 -9.44 9.84
N ASN A 168 8.05 -8.54 9.59
CA ASN A 168 8.30 -7.28 8.88
C ASN A 168 9.01 -6.26 9.77
N LYS A 169 9.49 -5.16 9.19
CA LYS A 169 10.16 -4.09 9.94
C LYS A 169 9.84 -2.70 9.41
N ALA A 170 9.52 -1.78 10.32
CA ALA A 170 9.58 -0.35 10.07
C ALA A 170 10.56 0.28 11.06
N ASP A 171 11.45 1.15 10.59
CA ASP A 171 12.38 1.88 11.46
C ASP A 171 11.69 2.95 12.33
N LEU A 172 10.51 3.41 11.88
CA LEU A 172 9.67 4.34 12.63
C LEU A 172 8.43 3.61 13.14
N TRP A 173 7.33 3.63 12.38
CA TRP A 173 6.02 3.17 12.83
C TRP A 173 5.33 2.28 11.81
N GLY A 174 4.45 1.40 12.30
CA GLY A 174 3.66 0.50 11.47
C GLY A 174 4.54 -0.54 10.80
N ARG A 175 5.12 -1.45 11.60
CA ARG A 175 5.88 -2.62 11.17
C ARG A 175 5.19 -3.36 10.04
N ASP A 176 3.89 -3.56 10.15
CA ASP A 176 3.10 -4.22 9.10
C ASP A 176 2.40 -3.17 8.24
N VAL A 177 1.57 -2.34 8.86
CA VAL A 177 0.77 -1.33 8.15
C VAL A 177 0.89 0.02 8.84
N PHE A 178 1.14 1.06 8.04
CA PHE A 178 1.05 2.45 8.47
C PHE A 178 -0.04 3.17 7.67
N ILE A 179 -0.88 3.96 8.34
CA ILE A 179 -1.93 4.78 7.73
C ILE A 179 -1.71 6.26 8.03
N TYR A 180 -1.57 7.06 6.98
CA TYR A 180 -1.63 8.51 7.03
C TYR A 180 -3.02 8.96 6.58
N CYS A 181 -3.79 9.66 7.42
CA CYS A 181 -5.16 10.06 7.10
C CYS A 181 -5.51 11.44 7.63
N GLN A 182 -6.67 12.00 7.26
CA GLN A 182 -7.09 13.30 7.79
C GLN A 182 -7.53 13.20 9.26
N SER A 183 -8.29 12.16 9.59
CA SER A 183 -8.85 11.95 10.93
C SER A 183 -8.92 10.46 11.25
N ILE A 184 -8.25 10.04 12.32
CA ILE A 184 -8.24 8.68 12.87
C ILE A 184 -9.63 8.31 13.40
N PHE A 185 -10.30 9.26 14.05
CA PHE A 185 -11.68 9.04 14.53
C PHE A 185 -12.62 8.71 13.37
N SER A 186 -12.52 9.47 12.27
CA SER A 186 -13.37 9.27 11.08
C SER A 186 -12.96 8.05 10.27
N LEU A 187 -11.66 7.68 10.30
CA LEU A 187 -11.13 6.47 9.68
C LEU A 187 -11.82 5.22 10.21
N ASN A 188 -12.15 5.16 11.51
CA ASN A 188 -12.77 3.98 12.13
C ASN A 188 -12.10 2.67 11.71
N ALA A 189 -10.80 2.52 12.02
CA ALA A 189 -9.93 1.49 11.46
C ALA A 189 -10.48 0.05 11.58
N LEU A 190 -11.29 -0.25 12.59
CA LEU A 190 -11.93 -1.56 12.79
C LEU A 190 -12.91 -1.93 11.66
N GLN A 191 -13.38 -0.98 10.86
CA GLN A 191 -14.22 -1.24 9.69
C GLN A 191 -13.40 -1.65 8.45
N HIS A 192 -12.09 -1.42 8.48
CA HIS A 192 -11.19 -1.62 7.35
C HIS A 192 -10.25 -2.82 7.53
N PHE A 193 -9.83 -3.07 8.77
CA PHE A 193 -9.10 -4.28 9.15
C PHE A 193 -10.08 -5.36 9.60
N LEU A 194 -10.32 -6.35 8.74
CA LEU A 194 -11.31 -7.41 8.99
C LEU A 194 -10.68 -8.76 9.35
N PHE A 195 -9.40 -8.78 9.73
CA PHE A 195 -8.71 -9.95 10.28
C PHE A 195 -8.55 -9.82 11.79
N ASP A 196 -8.41 -10.95 12.48
CA ASP A 196 -8.23 -10.95 13.93
C ASP A 196 -6.83 -10.42 14.30
N ILE A 197 -6.79 -9.20 14.81
CA ILE A 197 -5.58 -8.53 15.31
C ILE A 197 -5.28 -8.87 16.77
N PHE A 198 -6.18 -9.57 17.47
CA PHE A 198 -6.10 -9.89 18.90
C PHE A 198 -5.61 -11.29 19.29
N PRO A 199 -5.36 -12.28 18.40
CA PRO A 199 -4.93 -13.59 18.85
C PRO A 199 -3.48 -13.48 19.35
N PRO A 200 -3.09 -14.18 20.44
CA PRO A 200 -1.76 -14.08 21.03
C PRO A 200 -0.58 -14.42 20.09
N SER A 201 -0.88 -15.08 18.97
CA SER A 201 0.09 -15.40 17.93
C SER A 201 0.45 -14.22 17.02
N TYR A 202 -0.40 -13.19 16.96
CA TYR A 202 -0.09 -11.99 16.20
C TYR A 202 0.77 -11.06 17.05
N ASN A 203 1.96 -10.76 16.57
CA ASN A 203 2.83 -9.81 17.24
C ASN A 203 2.25 -8.41 17.06
N GLN A 204 1.69 -7.82 18.12
CA GLN A 204 1.08 -6.49 18.07
C GLN A 204 2.11 -5.34 18.17
N ASP A 205 3.33 -5.63 18.62
CA ASP A 205 4.36 -4.61 18.84
C ASP A 205 4.64 -3.82 17.55
N ASN A 206 4.27 -2.53 17.58
CA ASN A 206 4.36 -1.59 16.46
C ASN A 206 3.71 -2.13 15.17
N ALA A 207 2.72 -3.03 15.24
CA ALA A 207 2.23 -3.73 14.06
C ALA A 207 1.42 -2.82 13.12
N LEU A 208 0.40 -2.17 13.67
CA LEU A 208 -0.51 -1.26 12.97
C LEU A 208 -0.42 0.13 13.59
N TYR A 209 -0.16 1.15 12.77
CA TYR A 209 -0.02 2.53 13.24
C TYR A 209 -0.76 3.49 12.32
N GLY A 210 -1.28 4.60 12.85
CA GLY A 210 -1.74 5.69 12.02
C GLY A 210 -1.57 7.06 12.67
N THR A 211 -1.62 8.10 11.84
CA THR A 211 -1.53 9.49 12.28
C THR A 211 -2.44 10.38 11.42
N GLU A 212 -2.78 11.53 11.98
CA GLU A 212 -3.64 12.53 11.35
C GLU A 212 -2.84 13.62 10.62
N GLN A 213 -3.44 14.23 9.60
CA GLN A 213 -2.95 15.43 8.91
C GLN A 213 -3.30 16.72 9.65
N GLU A 214 -4.48 16.76 10.28
CA GLU A 214 -4.90 17.92 11.05
C GLU A 214 -4.20 17.93 12.41
N SER A 215 -3.57 19.06 12.74
CA SER A 215 -3.12 19.31 14.11
C SER A 215 -4.35 19.49 14.98
N ILE A 216 -4.81 18.42 15.62
CA ILE A 216 -5.74 18.57 16.73
C ILE A 216 -5.04 19.47 17.76
N THR A 217 -5.64 20.60 18.08
CA THR A 217 -5.22 21.45 19.20
C THR A 217 -5.56 20.71 20.49
N GLY A 218 -4.68 19.76 20.83
CA GLY A 218 -4.84 18.81 21.92
C GLY A 218 -4.05 17.55 21.59
N ASN A 219 -3.01 17.27 22.38
CA ASN A 219 -2.18 16.08 22.25
C ASN A 219 -3.04 14.82 22.41
N ILE A 220 -3.54 14.30 21.31
CA ILE A 220 -4.11 12.96 21.24
C ILE A 220 -3.29 12.23 20.17
N GLU A 221 -2.17 11.67 20.61
CA GLU A 221 -1.49 10.61 19.88
C GLU A 221 -2.35 9.34 20.02
N ASP A 222 -3.45 9.26 19.27
CA ASP A 222 -4.25 8.04 19.25
C ASP A 222 -3.50 6.98 18.43
N LEU A 223 -2.85 6.06 19.13
CA LEU A 223 -2.36 4.82 18.53
C LEU A 223 -3.57 4.05 17.98
N LEU A 224 -3.54 3.72 16.68
CA LEU A 224 -4.59 2.90 16.09
C LEU A 224 -4.68 1.52 16.76
N VAL A 225 -3.55 0.97 17.24
CA VAL A 225 -3.48 -0.24 18.08
C VAL A 225 -2.17 -0.23 18.91
N ASP A 226 -2.14 0.45 20.06
CA ASP A 226 -1.52 -0.12 21.28
C ASP A 226 -2.72 -0.33 22.21
N TYR A 227 -3.17 -1.56 22.26
CA TYR A 227 -3.88 -2.12 23.40
C TYR A 227 -3.23 -3.45 23.72
#